data_AF-A0A2K8V9I2-F1
#
_entry.id   AF-A0A2K8V9I2-F1
#
_cell.length_a   1.000
_cell.length_b   1.000
_cell.length_c   1.000
_cell.angle_alpha   90.00
_cell.angle_beta   90.00
_cell.angle_gamma   90.00
#
_symmetry.space_group_name_H-M   'P 1'
#
loop_
_entity.id
_entity.type
_entity.pdbx_description
1 polymer ?
#
loop_
_entity_poly.entity_id
_entity_poly.type
_entity_poly.pdbx_seq_one_letter_code
_entity_poly.pdbx_strand_id
1 'polypeptide(L)' 'MKEYKVVQMKLGLRNRVKNLEDLLNQYAREGWRVVEIPSGWQIVLFERDKNR' A
#
# COMPACT_ATOMS: atom_id res chain seq x y z
N MET A 1 -14.03 9.15 10.08
CA MET A 1 -13.91 9.68 8.70
C MET A 1 -12.91 8.82 7.96
N LYS A 2 -13.14 8.49 6.68
CA LYS A 2 -12.20 7.70 5.87
C LYS A 2 -11.04 8.57 5.40
N GLU A 3 -9.82 8.05 5.48
CA GLU A 3 -8.62 8.60 4.87
C GLU A 3 -8.16 7.68 3.75
N TYR A 4 -7.75 8.27 2.63
CA TYR A 4 -7.17 7.53 1.51
C TYR A 4 -5.73 7.96 1.28
N LYS A 5 -4.88 7.01 0.90
CA LYS A 5 -3.47 7.27 0.59
C LYS A 5 -3.08 6.51 -0.68
N VAL A 6 -2.48 7.22 -1.62
CA VAL A 6 -1.90 6.62 -2.84
C VAL A 6 -0.39 6.54 -2.67
N VAL A 7 0.16 5.35 -2.84
CA VAL A 7 1.59 5.10 -2.66
C VAL A 7 2.17 4.54 -3.94
N GLN A 8 3.23 5.17 -4.45
CA GLN A 8 3.98 4.64 -5.59
C GLN A 8 4.86 3.48 -5.14
N MET A 9 4.76 2.34 -5.83
CA MET A 9 5.49 1.11 -5.57
C MET A 9 6.96 1.23 -6.00
N LYS A 10 7.86 1.54 -5.07
CA LYS A 10 9.31 1.61 -5.31
C LYS A 10 9.98 0.25 -5.06
N LEU A 11 9.62 -0.77 -5.84
CA LEU A 11 10.01 -2.17 -5.59
C LEU A 11 11.42 -2.55 -6.07
N GLY A 12 12.13 -1.67 -6.78
CA GLY A 12 13.46 -1.95 -7.32
C GLY A 12 13.48 -3.00 -8.44
N LEU A 13 14.68 -3.52 -8.76
CA LEU A 13 14.91 -4.48 -9.86
C LEU A 13 14.99 -5.95 -9.40
N ARG A 14 15.21 -6.21 -8.11
CA ARG A 14 15.32 -7.55 -7.52
C ARG A 14 14.40 -7.67 -6.31
N ASN A 15 14.04 -8.90 -5.94
CA ASN A 15 13.21 -9.21 -4.77
C ASN A 15 11.87 -8.44 -4.75
N ARG A 16 11.29 -8.14 -5.92
CA ARG A 16 10.10 -7.29 -6.06
C ARG A 16 8.92 -7.76 -5.22
N VAL A 17 8.68 -9.07 -5.15
CA VAL A 17 7.61 -9.66 -4.35
C VAL A 17 7.82 -9.36 -2.86
N LYS A 18 9.00 -9.69 -2.33
CA LYS A 18 9.35 -9.40 -0.93
C LYS A 18 9.26 -7.91 -0.60
N ASN A 19 9.77 -7.05 -1.48
CA ASN A 19 9.70 -5.60 -1.28
C ASN A 19 8.25 -5.09 -1.27
N LEU A 20 7.36 -5.72 -2.04
CA LEU A 20 5.93 -5.41 -2.02
C LEU A 20 5.29 -5.91 -0.71
N GLU A 21 5.59 -7.13 -0.28
CA GLU A 21 5.14 -7.67 1.00
C GLU A 21 5.55 -6.76 2.16
N ASP A 22 6.81 -6.33 2.19
CA ASP A 22 7.35 -5.43 3.21
C ASP A 22 6.62 -4.08 3.21
N LEU A 23 6.36 -3.51 2.02
CA LEU A 23 5.58 -2.28 1.86
C LEU A 23 4.16 -2.45 2.41
N LEU A 24 3.44 -3.50 2.01
CA LEU A 24 2.08 -3.75 2.45
C LEU A 24 2.01 -3.98 3.96
N ASN A 25 2.96 -4.75 4.52
CA ASN A 25 3.05 -5.03 5.95
C ASN A 25 3.36 -3.78 6.77
N GLN A 26 4.17 -2.84 6.25
CA GLN A 26 4.39 -1.56 6.91
C GLN A 26 3.07 -0.80 7.06
N TYR A 27 2.32 -0.64 5.97
CA TYR A 27 1.04 0.07 5.97
C TYR A 27 -0.04 -0.62 6.80
N ALA A 28 -0.06 -1.97 6.81
CA ALA A 28 -0.95 -2.74 7.66
C ALA A 28 -0.71 -2.47 9.16
N ARG A 29 0.56 -2.37 9.60
CA ARG A 29 0.91 -2.03 10.99
C ARG A 29 0.49 -0.61 11.37
N GLU A 30 0.51 0.32 10.42
CA GLU A 30 0.02 1.70 10.57
C GLU A 30 -1.53 1.79 10.54
N GLY A 31 -2.22 0.66 10.39
CA GLY A 31 -3.69 0.55 10.39
C GLY A 31 -4.34 0.78 9.03
N TRP A 32 -3.56 0.86 7.95
CA TRP A 32 -4.10 1.00 6.60
C TRP A 32 -4.52 -0.34 6.01
N ARG A 33 -5.56 -0.30 5.19
CA ARG A 33 -6.08 -1.42 4.41
C ARG A 33 -5.85 -1.15 2.93
N VAL A 34 -5.41 -2.17 2.18
CA VAL A 34 -5.35 -2.10 0.71
C VAL A 34 -6.76 -2.11 0.14
N VAL A 35 -7.05 -1.14 -0.72
CA VAL A 35 -8.30 -1.04 -1.48
C VAL A 35 -8.10 -1.62 -2.88
N GLU A 36 -7.06 -1.17 -3.58
CA GLU A 36 -6.82 -1.55 -4.97
C GLU A 36 -5.33 -1.43 -5.35
N ILE A 37 -4.90 -2.28 -6.27
CA ILE A 37 -3.62 -2.18 -6.99
C ILE A 37 -3.96 -2.15 -8.49
N PRO A 38 -4.15 -0.95 -9.08
CA PRO A 38 -4.61 -0.85 -10.46
C PRO A 38 -3.62 -1.49 -11.44
N SER A 39 -4.14 -2.31 -12.35
CA SER A 39 -3.32 -2.94 -13.39
C SER A 39 -2.66 -1.88 -14.29
N GLY A 40 -1.38 -2.06 -14.59
CA GLY A 40 -0.60 -1.13 -15.41
C GLY A 40 -0.05 0.10 -14.66
N TRP A 41 -0.44 0.33 -13.41
CA TRP A 41 0.09 1.42 -12.59
C TRP A 41 0.98 0.87 -11.49
N GLN A 42 2.11 1.55 -11.23
CA GLN A 42 2.97 1.22 -10.11
C GLN A 42 2.52 1.93 -8.83
N ILE A 43 1.24 1.79 -8.47
CA ILE A 43 0.65 2.41 -7.26
C ILE A 43 -0.19 1.41 -6.46
N VAL A 44 -0.33 1.68 -5.16
CA VAL A 44 -1.27 1.01 -4.25
C VAL A 44 -2.17 2.07 -3.62
N LEU A 45 -3.48 1.81 -3.61
CA LEU A 45 -4.47 2.62 -2.91
C LEU A 45 -4.74 2.01 -1.53
N PHE A 46 -4.57 2.81 -0.48
CA PHE A 46 -4.85 2.47 0.89
C PHE A 46 -6.04 3.28 1.44
N GLU A 47 -6.79 2.67 2.35
CA GLU A 47 -7.86 3.29 3.14
C GLU A 47 -7.60 3.05 4.63
N ARG A 48 -7.92 4.04 5.48
CA ARG A 48 -7.93 3.90 6.93
C ARG A 48 -9.06 4.70 7.55
N ASP A 49 -9.62 4.22 8.65
CA ASP A 49 -10.55 4.99 9.48
C ASP A 49 -9.80 5.90 10.46
N LYS A 50 -10.05 7.22 10.37
CA LYS A 50 -9.41 8.24 11.21
C LYS A 50 -9.88 8.23 12.67
N ASN A 51 -10.99 7.56 12.97
CA ASN A 51 -11.67 7.60 14.26
C ASN A 51 -11.69 6.22 14.95
N ARG A 52 -10.67 5.39 14.70
CA ARG A 52 -10.56 4.08 15.33
C ARG A 52 -9.95 4.17 16.72
#